data_AF-A0A4Q4YHN5-F1
#
_entry.id   AF-A0A4Q4YHN5-F1
#
_cell.length_a   1.000
_cell.length_b   1.000
_cell.length_c   1.000
_cell.angle_alpha   90.00
_cell.angle_beta   90.00
_cell.angle_gamma   90.00
#
_symmetry.space_group_name_H-M   'P 1'
#
loop_
_entity.id
_entity.type
_entity.pdbx_description
1 polymer ?
#
loop_
_entity_poly.entity_id
_entity_poly.type
_entity_poly.pdbx_seq_one_letter_code
_entity_poly.pdbx_strand_id
1 'polypeptide(L)'
;MSQSDARSDSALGSIWDLYIIDNYHKLPDIVIFLHGRRYQWHNEDPLYDGVPPLQKLQIPYVVKHGFATLRCSWLLGCPLEIKPDLNADVKWDDPEADQRAKTEAVYAVAFAELFPRRPVPDAVGVHCGAQFAVTKERILGTTVEEYKSYRNWLWTTELTDEFSGRVMEYSWHQILGQPPVDCPHAGECFCQKFGMCDLKCEDYGCEKTYFFNFGELPDNWPEEGPGTDGWPLRNWTEIEPEPESKSEPDVEAAPKPEPQPGPDGGET
;
A
#
# COMPACT_ATOMS: atom_id res chain seq x y z
N MET A 1 -11.50 2.85 -10.32
CA MET A 1 -11.08 3.76 -9.24
C MET A 1 -12.19 4.76 -9.00
N SER A 2 -12.63 4.92 -7.75
CA SER A 2 -13.60 5.96 -7.38
C SER A 2 -12.95 7.32 -7.59
N GLN A 3 -13.64 8.24 -8.26
CA GLN A 3 -13.13 9.59 -8.58
C GLN A 3 -12.88 10.47 -7.33
N SER A 4 -13.22 9.99 -6.13
CA SER A 4 -13.07 10.71 -4.86
C SER A 4 -11.63 10.67 -4.32
N ASP A 5 -10.93 9.54 -4.42
CA ASP A 5 -9.56 9.36 -3.91
C ASP A 5 -8.53 10.05 -4.81
N ALA A 6 -8.73 10.03 -6.13
CA ALA A 6 -7.85 10.72 -7.07
C ALA A 6 -7.78 12.24 -6.84
N ARG A 7 -8.87 12.88 -6.38
CA ARG A 7 -8.90 14.31 -6.04
C ARG A 7 -8.05 14.66 -4.83
N SER A 8 -7.73 13.70 -3.94
CA SER A 8 -6.87 13.99 -2.79
C SER A 8 -5.40 14.02 -3.17
N ASP A 9 -4.93 13.14 -4.05
CA ASP A 9 -3.50 12.83 -4.13
C ASP A 9 -2.64 13.92 -4.83
N SER A 10 -3.12 14.56 -5.89
CA SER A 10 -2.43 15.72 -6.49
C SER A 10 -2.44 16.95 -5.57
N ALA A 11 -3.57 17.18 -4.88
CA ALA A 11 -3.72 18.24 -3.90
C ALA A 11 -2.78 18.01 -2.71
N LEU A 12 -2.56 16.76 -2.30
CA LEU A 12 -1.65 16.40 -1.21
C LEU A 12 -0.18 16.60 -1.58
N GLY A 13 0.23 16.23 -2.80
CA GLY A 13 1.55 16.59 -3.32
C GLY A 13 1.80 18.10 -3.21
N SER A 14 0.79 18.90 -3.60
CA SER A 14 0.88 20.36 -3.50
C SER A 14 0.95 20.87 -2.05
N ILE A 15 0.28 20.23 -1.10
CA ILE A 15 0.27 20.65 0.33
C ILE A 15 1.59 20.33 1.03
N TRP A 16 2.19 19.16 0.77
CA TRP A 16 3.46 18.79 1.38
C TRP A 16 4.60 19.63 0.84
N ASP A 17 4.63 19.87 -0.47
CA ASP A 17 5.57 20.81 -1.09
C ASP A 17 5.44 22.21 -0.45
N LEU A 18 4.22 22.72 -0.29
CA LEU A 18 3.97 24.02 0.34
C LEU A 18 4.52 24.07 1.77
N TYR A 19 4.27 23.05 2.60
CA TYR A 19 4.83 23.01 3.95
C TYR A 19 6.36 23.05 3.95
N ILE A 20 7.00 22.23 3.11
CA ILE A 20 8.46 22.18 2.99
C ILE A 20 9.00 23.53 2.55
N ILE A 21 8.42 24.13 1.52
CA ILE A 21 8.87 25.41 0.96
C ILE A 21 8.73 26.54 2.00
N ASP A 22 7.57 26.65 2.66
CA ASP A 22 7.29 27.74 3.60
C ASP A 22 8.12 27.63 4.89
N ASN A 23 8.50 26.41 5.26
CA ASN A 23 9.23 26.12 6.48
C ASN A 23 10.70 25.70 6.25
N TYR A 24 11.21 25.76 5.02
CA TYR A 24 12.49 25.15 4.64
C TYR A 24 13.66 25.50 5.58
N HIS A 25 13.73 26.75 6.04
CA HIS A 25 14.76 27.23 6.97
C HIS A 25 14.43 27.08 8.47
N LYS A 26 13.24 26.57 8.80
CA LYS A 26 12.67 26.44 10.15
C LYS A 26 12.14 25.04 10.44
N LEU A 27 12.49 24.05 9.61
CA LEU A 27 12.03 22.67 9.78
C LEU A 27 12.42 22.13 11.17
N PRO A 28 11.52 21.40 11.83
CA PRO A 28 11.85 20.58 13.00
C PRO A 28 12.77 19.43 12.59
N ASP A 29 13.39 18.75 13.57
CA ASP A 29 14.35 17.67 13.32
C ASP A 29 13.73 16.49 12.55
N ILE A 30 12.44 16.22 12.78
CA ILE A 30 11.66 15.21 12.08
C ILE A 30 10.31 15.81 11.70
N VAL A 31 9.89 15.57 10.45
CA VAL A 31 8.58 15.90 9.92
C VAL A 31 7.86 14.62 9.56
N ILE A 32 6.57 14.53 9.84
CA ILE A 32 5.73 13.39 9.47
C ILE A 32 4.60 13.91 8.57
N PHE A 33 4.50 13.32 7.38
CA PHE A 33 3.45 13.62 6.40
C PHE A 33 2.43 12.49 6.39
N LEU A 34 1.16 12.87 6.54
CA LEU A 34 0.01 11.98 6.67
C LEU A 34 -1.16 12.57 5.90
N HIS A 35 -2.06 11.71 5.45
CA HIS A 35 -3.39 12.12 5.02
C HIS A 35 -4.19 12.65 6.21
N GLY A 36 -5.14 13.55 5.95
CA GLY A 36 -5.82 14.32 7.00
C GLY A 36 -6.84 13.55 7.85
N ARG A 37 -7.32 12.39 7.39
CA ARG A 37 -8.31 11.60 8.13
C ARG A 37 -7.63 10.65 9.11
N ARG A 38 -8.18 10.53 10.32
CA ARG A 38 -7.71 9.52 11.29
C ARG A 38 -7.97 8.10 10.81
N TYR A 39 -9.15 7.85 10.24
CA TYR A 39 -9.52 6.55 9.68
C TYR A 39 -9.53 6.64 8.16
N GLN A 40 -8.64 5.88 7.51
CA GLN A 40 -8.49 5.85 6.06
C GLN A 40 -7.56 4.72 5.63
N TRP A 41 -7.85 4.12 4.49
CA TRP A 41 -7.21 2.88 4.05
C TRP A 41 -5.69 2.99 3.91
N HIS A 42 -5.11 4.18 3.76
CA HIS A 42 -3.66 4.37 3.72
C HIS A 42 -2.95 4.12 5.06
N ASN A 43 -3.65 4.09 6.19
CA ASN A 43 -3.03 3.82 7.49
C ASN A 43 -2.71 2.34 7.68
N GLU A 44 -1.50 2.05 8.17
CA GLU A 44 -1.00 0.70 8.41
C GLU A 44 -1.55 0.10 9.71
N ASP A 45 -2.86 -0.05 9.77
CA ASP A 45 -3.56 -0.54 10.94
C ASP A 45 -4.75 -1.44 10.52
N PRO A 46 -5.07 -2.49 11.28
CA PRO A 46 -6.19 -3.39 11.00
C PRO A 46 -7.57 -2.72 10.92
N LEU A 47 -7.73 -1.56 11.56
CA LEU A 47 -8.93 -0.72 11.51
C LEU A 47 -8.69 0.58 10.75
N TYR A 48 -7.59 0.68 10.00
CA TYR A 48 -7.22 1.88 9.27
C TYR A 48 -7.05 3.13 10.16
N ASP A 49 -6.80 2.95 11.47
CA ASP A 49 -6.53 4.04 12.41
C ASP A 49 -5.09 4.55 12.25
N GLY A 50 -4.91 5.85 12.10
CA GLY A 50 -3.59 6.49 11.99
C GLY A 50 -2.86 6.58 13.33
N VAL A 51 -3.54 6.46 14.47
CA VAL A 51 -2.93 6.63 15.79
C VAL A 51 -1.95 5.50 16.15
N PRO A 52 -2.31 4.20 16.02
CA PRO A 52 -1.42 3.11 16.46
C PRO A 52 -0.06 3.06 15.72
N PRO A 53 0.02 3.22 14.38
CA PRO A 53 1.31 3.27 13.69
C PRO A 53 2.20 4.42 14.17
N LEU A 54 1.63 5.60 14.44
CA LEU A 54 2.39 6.75 14.92
C LEU A 54 2.91 6.56 16.35
N GLN A 55 2.13 5.93 17.22
CA GLN A 55 2.58 5.61 18.59
C GLN A 55 3.70 4.58 18.61
N LYS A 56 3.70 3.65 17.65
CA LYS A 56 4.70 2.58 17.53
C LYS A 56 5.94 2.99 16.73
N LEU A 57 5.87 4.08 15.98
CA LEU A 57 6.95 4.53 15.11
C LEU A 57 8.26 4.70 15.90
N GLN A 58 9.27 3.95 15.50
CA GLN A 58 10.59 3.96 16.11
C GLN A 58 11.38 5.17 15.61
N ILE A 59 11.36 6.26 16.38
CA ILE A 59 12.14 7.47 16.08
C ILE A 59 13.63 7.17 15.79
N PRO A 60 14.32 6.26 16.51
CA PRO A 60 15.69 5.89 16.17
C PRO A 60 15.86 5.34 14.75
N TYR A 61 14.86 4.64 14.21
CA TYR A 61 14.87 4.18 12.82
C TYR A 61 14.84 5.37 11.86
N VAL A 62 13.93 6.34 12.09
CA VAL A 62 13.77 7.53 11.25
C VAL A 62 15.06 8.34 11.23
N VAL A 63 15.66 8.58 12.40
CA VAL A 63 16.94 9.32 12.53
C VAL A 63 18.07 8.60 11.81
N LYS A 64 18.18 7.28 11.96
CA LYS A 64 19.25 6.48 11.34
C LYS A 64 19.17 6.45 9.82
N HIS A 65 17.96 6.33 9.27
CA HIS A 65 17.76 6.14 7.82
C HIS A 65 17.39 7.44 7.08
N GLY A 66 17.01 8.50 7.79
CA GLY A 66 16.61 9.79 7.23
C GLY A 66 15.18 9.82 6.65
N PHE A 67 14.59 8.65 6.40
CA PHE A 67 13.27 8.48 5.79
C PHE A 67 12.65 7.15 6.26
N ALA A 68 11.34 7.13 6.46
CA ALA A 68 10.58 5.93 6.75
C ALA A 68 9.15 6.07 6.23
N THR A 69 8.75 5.23 5.27
CA THR A 69 7.33 5.05 4.96
C THR A 69 6.59 4.53 6.20
N LEU A 70 5.36 4.99 6.41
CA LEU A 70 4.50 4.59 7.52
C LEU A 70 3.65 3.35 7.18
N ARG A 71 4.10 2.55 6.22
CA ARG A 71 3.48 1.32 5.75
C ARG A 71 4.56 0.24 5.59
N CYS A 72 4.17 -1.02 5.81
CA CYS A 72 5.06 -2.17 5.69
C CYS A 72 4.48 -3.33 4.88
N SER A 73 3.16 -3.45 4.78
CA SER A 73 2.48 -4.48 3.98
C SER A 73 2.73 -4.27 2.49
N TRP A 74 3.08 -5.34 1.79
CA TRP A 74 3.38 -5.33 0.35
C TRP A 74 2.13 -5.47 -0.53
N LEU A 75 0.94 -5.25 0.03
CA LEU A 75 -0.32 -5.38 -0.69
C LEU A 75 -0.47 -4.33 -1.81
N LEU A 76 0.17 -3.17 -1.66
CA LEU A 76 0.10 -2.06 -2.61
C LEU A 76 1.46 -1.38 -2.75
N GLY A 77 1.97 -1.26 -3.97
CA GLY A 77 3.19 -0.50 -4.28
C GLY A 77 4.51 -1.30 -4.25
N CYS A 78 4.60 -2.32 -3.41
CA CYS A 78 5.79 -3.17 -3.28
C CYS A 78 5.53 -4.61 -3.79
N PRO A 79 6.57 -5.32 -4.27
CA PRO A 79 7.96 -4.88 -4.46
C PRO A 79 8.17 -4.01 -5.71
N LEU A 80 7.20 -3.99 -6.60
CA LEU A 80 7.26 -3.25 -7.87
C LEU A 80 5.85 -2.82 -8.24
N GLU A 81 5.65 -1.51 -8.37
CA GLU A 81 4.38 -0.94 -8.81
C GLU A 81 4.44 -0.54 -10.29
N ILE A 82 5.43 0.28 -10.63
CA ILE A 82 5.51 0.95 -11.94
C ILE A 82 6.74 0.42 -12.67
N LYS A 83 6.56 0.03 -13.94
CA LYS A 83 7.63 -0.16 -14.91
C LYS A 83 7.60 0.98 -15.90
N PRO A 84 8.34 2.07 -15.67
CA PRO A 84 8.32 3.21 -16.57
C PRO A 84 8.76 2.80 -17.99
N ASP A 85 7.99 3.19 -19.01
CA ASP A 85 8.33 2.93 -20.42
C ASP A 85 8.20 4.21 -21.25
N LEU A 86 9.35 4.76 -21.66
CA LEU A 86 9.42 5.94 -22.53
C LEU A 86 8.98 5.65 -23.98
N ASN A 87 8.91 4.38 -24.38
CA ASN A 87 8.51 3.98 -25.72
C ASN A 87 7.04 3.52 -25.78
N ALA A 88 6.30 3.63 -24.67
CA ALA A 88 4.89 3.28 -24.63
C ALA A 88 4.09 4.20 -25.56
N ASP A 89 3.37 3.60 -26.51
CA ASP A 89 2.44 4.30 -27.41
C ASP A 89 1.03 4.33 -26.79
N VAL A 90 0.96 4.78 -25.53
CA VAL A 90 -0.29 4.88 -24.75
C VAL A 90 -0.40 6.28 -24.19
N LYS A 91 -1.53 6.94 -24.45
CA LYS A 91 -1.84 8.24 -23.87
C LYS A 91 -2.69 8.08 -22.62
N TRP A 92 -2.50 8.98 -21.67
CA TRP A 92 -3.25 8.99 -20.40
C TRP A 92 -4.74 9.25 -20.60
N ASP A 93 -5.12 9.97 -21.66
CA ASP A 93 -6.49 10.34 -22.01
C ASP A 93 -7.19 9.35 -22.94
N ASP A 94 -6.51 8.26 -23.35
CA ASP A 94 -7.11 7.20 -24.16
C ASP A 94 -8.15 6.43 -23.34
N PRO A 95 -9.45 6.49 -23.64
CA PRO A 95 -10.46 5.82 -22.83
C PRO A 95 -10.36 4.28 -22.84
N GLU A 96 -9.77 3.68 -23.87
CA GLU A 96 -9.73 2.23 -24.07
C GLU A 96 -8.47 1.58 -23.50
N ALA A 97 -7.43 2.37 -23.21
CA ALA A 97 -6.19 1.84 -22.68
C ALA A 97 -6.28 1.44 -21.21
N ASP A 98 -5.54 0.38 -20.86
CA ASP A 98 -5.42 -0.12 -19.50
C ASP A 98 -4.80 0.94 -18.56
N GLN A 99 -5.32 1.04 -17.33
CA GLN A 99 -4.90 2.07 -16.37
C GLN A 99 -3.44 1.93 -15.93
N ARG A 100 -2.93 0.70 -15.83
CA ARG A 100 -1.53 0.48 -15.50
C ARG A 100 -0.63 0.92 -16.64
N ALA A 101 -0.97 0.55 -17.88
CA ALA A 101 -0.20 0.98 -19.05
C ALA A 101 -0.14 2.51 -19.17
N LYS A 102 -1.25 3.21 -18.92
CA LYS A 102 -1.28 4.68 -18.84
C LYS A 102 -0.36 5.21 -17.75
N THR A 103 -0.44 4.65 -16.55
CA THR A 103 0.38 5.07 -15.41
C THR A 103 1.87 4.88 -15.70
N GLU A 104 2.26 3.75 -16.28
CA GLU A 104 3.64 3.44 -16.65
C GLU A 104 4.18 4.41 -17.72
N ALA A 105 3.39 4.73 -18.74
CA ALA A 105 3.75 5.71 -19.78
C ALA A 105 3.88 7.13 -19.21
N VAL A 106 2.87 7.59 -18.44
CA VAL A 106 2.87 8.91 -17.81
C VAL A 106 4.04 9.09 -16.86
N TYR A 107 4.29 8.09 -16.01
CA TYR A 107 5.35 8.17 -15.04
C TYR A 107 6.72 8.29 -15.70
N ALA A 108 6.97 7.57 -16.80
CA ALA A 108 8.24 7.66 -17.52
C ALA A 108 8.55 9.07 -18.03
N VAL A 109 7.55 9.73 -18.65
CA VAL A 109 7.68 11.11 -19.13
C VAL A 109 7.84 12.08 -17.97
N ALA A 110 6.96 12.00 -16.96
CA ALA A 110 7.00 12.88 -15.81
C ALA A 110 8.31 12.75 -15.01
N PHE A 111 8.84 11.53 -14.87
CA PHE A 111 10.12 11.31 -14.20
C PHE A 111 11.27 12.01 -14.92
N ALA A 112 11.31 11.98 -16.26
CA ALA A 112 12.32 12.68 -17.03
C ALA A 112 12.26 14.21 -16.87
N GLU A 113 11.05 14.76 -16.67
CA GLU A 113 10.84 16.18 -16.39
C GLU A 113 11.23 16.57 -14.95
N LEU A 114 10.82 15.77 -13.97
CA LEU A 114 11.09 16.01 -12.55
C LEU A 114 12.57 15.76 -12.18
N PHE A 115 13.22 14.79 -12.83
CA PHE A 115 14.59 14.39 -12.54
C PHE A 115 15.48 14.41 -13.80
N PRO A 116 15.68 15.57 -14.46
CA PRO A 116 16.34 15.65 -15.78
C PRO A 116 17.81 15.21 -15.78
N ARG A 117 18.42 15.02 -14.61
CA ARG A 117 19.80 14.56 -14.42
C ARG A 117 19.89 13.09 -14.00
N ARG A 118 18.77 12.37 -13.94
CA ARG A 118 18.71 10.95 -13.57
C ARG A 118 18.12 10.16 -14.74
N PRO A 119 18.66 8.96 -15.05
CA PRO A 119 18.00 8.08 -16.00
C PRO A 119 16.65 7.64 -15.43
N VAL A 120 15.65 7.47 -16.30
CA VAL A 120 14.38 6.84 -15.93
C VAL A 120 14.67 5.42 -15.42
N PRO A 121 14.18 5.03 -14.22
CA PRO A 121 14.47 3.73 -13.64
C PRO A 121 13.67 2.62 -14.32
N ASP A 122 14.23 1.41 -14.36
CA ASP A 122 13.55 0.22 -14.93
C ASP A 122 12.34 -0.23 -14.09
N ALA A 123 12.33 0.13 -12.81
CA ALA A 123 11.26 -0.18 -11.88
C ALA A 123 11.17 0.86 -10.77
N VAL A 124 9.95 1.13 -10.31
CA VAL A 124 9.67 1.93 -9.13
C VAL A 124 8.78 1.13 -8.19
N GLY A 125 9.14 1.13 -6.91
CA GLY A 125 8.44 0.41 -5.87
C GLY A 125 8.63 1.08 -4.52
N VAL A 126 7.53 1.38 -3.86
CA VAL A 126 7.48 1.89 -2.49
C VAL A 126 6.09 1.61 -1.97
N HIS A 127 5.93 1.49 -0.66
CA HIS A 127 4.60 1.32 -0.06
C HIS A 127 3.64 2.46 -0.46
N CYS A 128 2.48 2.11 -1.01
CA CYS A 128 1.46 3.04 -1.48
C CYS A 128 0.93 3.99 -0.39
N GLY A 129 0.45 5.16 -0.81
CA GLY A 129 -0.21 6.18 0.00
C GLY A 129 0.67 7.35 0.41
N ALA A 130 1.98 7.29 0.13
CA ALA A 130 2.97 8.33 0.39
C ALA A 130 2.99 8.92 1.81
N GLN A 131 2.55 8.18 2.83
CA GLN A 131 2.71 8.61 4.23
C GLN A 131 4.11 8.25 4.73
N PHE A 132 4.87 9.22 5.22
CA PHE A 132 6.24 9.00 5.66
C PHE A 132 6.68 9.95 6.78
N ALA A 133 7.65 9.47 7.57
CA ALA A 133 8.46 10.29 8.45
C ALA A 133 9.82 10.57 7.79
N VAL A 134 10.32 11.79 7.91
CA VAL A 134 11.55 12.22 7.26
C VAL A 134 12.31 13.17 8.17
N THR A 135 13.64 13.09 8.16
CA THR A 135 14.47 14.01 8.94
C THR A 135 14.68 15.33 8.21
N LYS A 136 14.97 16.37 8.98
CA LYS A 136 15.35 17.68 8.45
C LYS A 136 16.52 17.58 7.48
N GLU A 137 17.57 16.83 7.83
CA GLU A 137 18.76 16.68 6.99
C GLU A 137 18.39 16.09 5.63
N ARG A 138 17.41 15.19 5.60
CA ARG A 138 16.97 14.57 4.37
C ARG A 138 16.17 15.52 3.48
N ILE A 139 15.28 16.33 4.06
CA ILE A 139 14.58 17.39 3.33
C ILE A 139 15.59 18.41 2.78
N LEU A 140 16.56 18.84 3.60
CA LEU A 140 17.59 19.82 3.19
C LEU A 140 18.59 19.28 2.16
N GLY A 141 18.58 17.97 1.88
CA GLY A 141 19.35 17.37 0.79
C GLY A 141 18.85 17.77 -0.60
N THR A 142 17.63 18.29 -0.71
CA THR A 142 17.02 18.78 -1.94
C THR A 142 16.76 20.27 -1.80
N THR A 143 17.18 21.07 -2.78
CA THR A 143 17.10 22.54 -2.66
C THR A 143 15.64 23.05 -2.63
N VAL A 144 15.42 24.20 -2.02
CA VAL A 144 14.08 24.83 -2.01
C VAL A 144 13.62 25.19 -3.43
N GLU A 145 14.54 25.49 -4.34
CA GLU A 145 14.26 25.68 -5.77
C GLU A 145 13.79 24.40 -6.45
N GLU A 146 14.38 23.24 -6.13
CA GLU A 146 13.92 21.94 -6.63
C GLU A 146 12.51 21.63 -6.11
N TYR A 147 12.21 21.84 -4.82
CA TYR A 147 10.85 21.70 -4.31
C TYR A 147 9.84 22.62 -5.01
N LYS A 148 10.21 23.89 -5.25
CA LYS A 148 9.38 24.81 -6.04
C LYS A 148 9.15 24.30 -7.46
N SER A 149 10.14 23.62 -8.06
CA SER A 149 10.00 23.04 -9.40
C SER A 149 9.00 21.89 -9.43
N TYR A 150 9.01 21.01 -8.43
CA TYR A 150 8.02 19.92 -8.29
C TYR A 150 6.60 20.45 -8.11
N ARG A 151 6.43 21.44 -7.23
CA ARG A 151 5.15 22.13 -7.05
C ARG A 151 4.68 22.82 -8.33
N ASN A 152 5.59 23.50 -9.03
CA ASN A 152 5.23 24.18 -10.27
C ASN A 152 4.81 23.17 -11.35
N TRP A 153 5.47 22.01 -11.43
CA TRP A 153 5.06 20.92 -12.32
C TRP A 153 3.63 20.47 -12.03
N LEU A 154 3.28 20.26 -10.76
CA LEU A 154 1.90 19.95 -10.34
C LEU A 154 0.89 21.04 -10.75
N TRP A 155 1.28 22.31 -10.76
CA TRP A 155 0.38 23.42 -11.13
C TRP A 155 0.20 23.61 -12.63
N THR A 156 1.17 23.18 -13.43
CA THR A 156 1.18 23.47 -14.88
C THR A 156 0.96 22.23 -15.74
N THR A 157 1.00 21.04 -15.18
CA THR A 157 0.76 19.79 -15.90
C THR A 157 -0.67 19.71 -16.43
N GLU A 158 -0.84 19.09 -17.60
CA GLU A 158 -2.17 18.80 -18.19
C GLU A 158 -2.77 17.49 -17.66
N LEU A 159 -2.00 16.74 -16.86
CA LEU A 159 -2.44 15.50 -16.25
C LEU A 159 -3.60 15.74 -15.28
N THR A 160 -4.51 14.77 -15.18
CA THR A 160 -5.53 14.77 -14.13
C THR A 160 -4.91 14.64 -12.76
N ASP A 161 -5.69 14.94 -11.72
CA ASP A 161 -5.30 14.74 -10.32
C ASP A 161 -4.91 13.28 -10.03
N GLU A 162 -5.59 12.34 -10.67
CA GLU A 162 -5.29 10.89 -10.57
C GLU A 162 -3.86 10.58 -11.02
N PHE A 163 -3.48 11.01 -12.22
CA PHE A 163 -2.16 10.69 -12.78
C PHE A 163 -1.05 11.51 -12.14
N SER A 164 -1.26 12.82 -11.93
CA SER A 164 -0.26 13.69 -11.31
C SER A 164 -0.03 13.33 -9.83
N GLY A 165 -1.10 13.00 -9.11
CA GLY A 165 -1.04 12.48 -7.74
C GLY A 165 -0.24 11.17 -7.67
N ARG A 166 -0.54 10.21 -8.55
CA ARG A 166 0.19 8.94 -8.64
C ARG A 166 1.68 9.12 -8.95
N VAL A 167 2.03 10.03 -9.85
CA VAL A 167 3.43 10.36 -10.14
C VAL A 167 4.15 10.86 -8.89
N MET A 168 3.55 11.81 -8.18
CA MET A 168 4.16 12.36 -6.97
C MET A 168 4.24 11.34 -5.83
N GLU A 169 3.18 10.54 -5.64
CA GLU A 169 3.11 9.46 -4.64
C GLU A 169 4.34 8.54 -4.75
N TYR A 170 4.67 8.09 -5.96
CA TYR A 170 5.82 7.21 -6.25
C TYR A 170 7.14 7.95 -6.53
N SER A 171 7.14 9.29 -6.45
CA SER A 171 8.37 10.09 -6.58
C SER A 171 8.90 10.59 -5.23
N TRP A 172 8.06 10.69 -4.19
CA TRP A 172 8.43 11.29 -2.90
C TRP A 172 9.66 10.65 -2.25
N HIS A 173 9.75 9.32 -2.21
CA HIS A 173 10.92 8.65 -1.65
C HIS A 173 12.19 9.00 -2.43
N GLN A 174 12.11 9.14 -3.75
CA GLN A 174 13.24 9.49 -4.62
C GLN A 174 13.61 10.97 -4.57
N ILE A 175 12.63 11.87 -4.38
CA ILE A 175 12.85 13.29 -4.05
C ILE A 175 13.63 13.38 -2.74
N LEU A 176 13.27 12.53 -1.78
CA LEU A 176 13.92 12.36 -0.49
C LEU A 176 15.05 11.31 -0.58
N GLY A 177 15.69 11.21 -1.74
CA GLY A 177 16.95 10.51 -2.01
C GLY A 177 16.99 8.99 -1.84
N GLN A 178 15.86 8.31 -1.62
CA GLN A 178 15.79 6.85 -1.59
C GLN A 178 15.97 6.26 -3.01
N PRO A 179 16.37 4.99 -3.12
CA PRO A 179 16.42 4.31 -4.40
C PRO A 179 15.03 4.23 -5.06
N PRO A 180 14.95 4.01 -6.39
CA PRO A 180 13.66 3.84 -7.09
C PRO A 180 12.79 2.72 -6.52
N VAL A 181 13.41 1.68 -5.97
CA VAL A 181 12.74 0.59 -5.25
C VAL A 181 13.19 0.58 -3.79
N ASP A 182 12.28 0.97 -2.87
CA ASP A 182 12.45 0.93 -1.42
C ASP A 182 11.37 0.03 -0.80
N CYS A 183 11.56 -1.28 -0.93
CA CYS A 183 10.62 -2.31 -0.49
C CYS A 183 11.32 -3.35 0.40
N PRO A 184 11.59 -3.02 1.68
CA PRO A 184 12.09 -4.00 2.66
C PRO A 184 11.03 -5.06 2.96
N HIS A 185 11.47 -6.29 3.24
CA HIS A 185 10.56 -7.39 3.61
C HIS A 185 9.62 -6.97 4.74
N ALA A 186 8.33 -7.32 4.66
CA ALA A 186 7.30 -6.82 5.58
C ALA A 186 7.67 -7.03 7.06
N GLY A 187 8.14 -8.22 7.43
CA GLY A 187 8.55 -8.52 8.81
C GLY A 187 9.73 -7.68 9.31
N GLU A 188 10.72 -7.41 8.45
CA GLU A 188 11.83 -6.54 8.81
C GLU A 188 11.36 -5.10 8.98
N CYS A 189 10.51 -4.63 8.06
CA CYS A 189 9.90 -3.32 8.10
C CYS A 189 9.11 -3.11 9.41
N PHE A 190 8.21 -4.02 9.76
CA PHE A 190 7.41 -3.92 10.98
C PHE A 190 8.26 -3.96 12.25
N CYS A 191 9.24 -4.85 12.31
CA CYS A 191 10.14 -4.95 13.45
C CYS A 191 10.93 -3.64 13.65
N GLN A 192 11.55 -3.14 12.58
CA GLN A 192 12.45 -1.99 12.68
C GLN A 192 11.72 -0.65 12.80
N LYS A 193 10.60 -0.45 12.08
CA LYS A 193 9.85 0.80 12.07
C LYS A 193 8.81 0.89 13.18
N PHE A 194 8.22 -0.23 13.60
CA PHE A 194 7.10 -0.24 14.54
C PHE A 194 7.35 -1.10 15.80
N GLY A 195 8.53 -1.73 15.93
CA GLY A 195 8.84 -2.59 17.08
C GLY A 195 8.05 -3.90 17.10
N MET A 196 7.39 -4.27 16.00
CA MET A 196 6.53 -5.46 15.90
C MET A 196 7.31 -6.61 15.27
N CYS A 197 8.16 -7.28 16.07
CA CYS A 197 9.12 -8.27 15.56
C CYS A 197 8.60 -9.71 15.55
N ASP A 198 7.56 -10.03 16.34
CA ASP A 198 7.04 -11.39 16.50
C ASP A 198 5.88 -11.70 15.54
N LEU A 199 5.82 -10.99 14.42
CA LEU A 199 4.79 -11.17 13.41
C LEU A 199 5.07 -12.40 12.54
N LYS A 200 4.00 -13.13 12.18
CA LYS A 200 4.03 -14.12 11.12
C LYS A 200 3.89 -13.40 9.78
N CYS A 201 4.95 -13.44 8.97
CA CYS A 201 4.99 -12.70 7.72
C CYS A 201 5.30 -13.63 6.55
N GLU A 202 4.56 -13.41 5.48
CA GLU A 202 4.73 -14.04 4.17
C GLU A 202 5.14 -12.95 3.16
N ASP A 203 5.38 -13.34 1.91
CA ASP A 203 5.95 -12.46 0.87
C ASP A 203 5.18 -11.13 0.67
N TYR A 204 3.87 -11.11 0.92
CA TYR A 204 3.00 -9.95 0.66
C TYR A 204 2.63 -9.14 1.91
N GLY A 205 3.03 -9.55 3.10
CA GLY A 205 2.65 -8.86 4.33
C GLY A 205 2.72 -9.74 5.58
N CYS A 206 2.30 -9.18 6.70
CA CYS A 206 2.23 -9.91 7.96
C CYS A 206 0.77 -10.17 8.34
N GLU A 207 0.48 -11.38 8.84
CA GLU A 207 -0.85 -11.76 9.29
C GLU A 207 -1.40 -10.71 10.26
N LYS A 208 -2.69 -10.38 10.12
CA LYS A 208 -3.44 -9.54 11.08
C LYS A 208 -2.88 -8.12 11.26
N THR A 209 -2.10 -7.62 10.32
CA THR A 209 -1.57 -6.24 10.37
C THR A 209 -2.35 -5.27 9.49
N TYR A 210 -2.83 -5.74 8.34
CA TYR A 210 -3.57 -4.94 7.39
C TYR A 210 -4.39 -5.85 6.48
N PHE A 211 -5.55 -5.38 6.05
CA PHE A 211 -6.39 -6.02 5.04
C PHE A 211 -6.77 -4.96 4.01
N PHE A 212 -6.96 -5.34 2.76
CA PHE A 212 -7.38 -4.43 1.71
C PHE A 212 -8.75 -4.84 1.17
N ASN A 213 -9.73 -3.94 1.25
CA ASN A 213 -11.02 -4.06 0.60
C ASN A 213 -11.17 -2.94 -0.43
N PHE A 214 -11.77 -3.25 -1.58
CA PHE A 214 -12.11 -2.24 -2.56
C PHE A 214 -13.40 -1.53 -2.13
N GLY A 215 -13.29 -0.30 -1.65
CA GLY A 215 -14.46 0.52 -1.28
C GLY A 215 -14.10 1.74 -0.43
N GLU A 216 -15.01 2.69 -0.36
CA GLU A 216 -14.90 3.79 0.61
C GLU A 216 -15.24 3.25 2.01
N LEU A 217 -14.51 3.73 3.02
CA LEU A 217 -14.83 3.41 4.40
C LEU A 217 -16.24 3.93 4.74
N PRO A 218 -17.04 3.17 5.49
CA PRO A 218 -18.35 3.61 5.98
C PRO A 218 -18.28 4.94 6.75
N ASP A 219 -19.31 5.78 6.65
CA ASP A 219 -19.36 7.16 7.18
C ASP A 219 -19.12 7.27 8.71
N ASN A 220 -19.29 6.19 9.46
CA ASN A 220 -19.06 6.11 10.92
C ASN A 220 -18.05 5.01 11.31
N TRP A 221 -17.08 4.72 10.44
CA TRP A 221 -16.01 3.78 10.78
C TRP A 221 -15.13 4.31 11.93
N PRO A 222 -14.75 3.47 12.92
CA PRO A 222 -14.96 2.02 13.04
C PRO A 222 -16.18 1.62 13.91
N GLU A 223 -17.05 2.55 14.29
CA GLU A 223 -18.25 2.27 15.07
C GLU A 223 -19.30 1.48 14.27
N GLU A 224 -19.44 1.79 12.98
CA GLU A 224 -20.34 1.11 12.04
C GLU A 224 -19.57 0.60 10.81
N GLY A 225 -19.96 -0.56 10.29
CA GLY A 225 -19.35 -1.17 9.10
C GLY A 225 -18.47 -2.41 9.31
N PRO A 226 -17.68 -2.56 10.40
CA PRO A 226 -16.90 -3.78 10.58
C PRO A 226 -17.78 -5.04 10.52
N GLY A 227 -17.40 -6.00 9.67
CA GLY A 227 -18.16 -7.23 9.42
C GLY A 227 -19.25 -7.14 8.35
N THR A 228 -19.42 -5.99 7.68
CA THR A 228 -20.36 -5.84 6.56
C THR A 228 -19.62 -5.57 5.25
N ASP A 229 -20.23 -5.89 4.11
CA ASP A 229 -19.77 -5.47 2.77
C ASP A 229 -18.29 -5.82 2.46
N GLY A 230 -17.82 -6.97 2.97
CA GLY A 230 -16.45 -7.45 2.80
C GLY A 230 -15.43 -6.82 3.76
N TRP A 231 -15.84 -5.89 4.63
CA TRP A 231 -14.98 -5.34 5.68
C TRP A 231 -14.76 -6.35 6.81
N PRO A 232 -13.56 -6.37 7.41
CA PRO A 232 -13.25 -7.31 8.47
C PRO A 232 -14.02 -6.97 9.76
N LEU A 233 -14.23 -7.97 10.62
CA LEU A 233 -14.79 -7.77 11.97
C LEU A 233 -13.88 -6.84 12.78
N ARG A 234 -14.46 -6.03 13.69
CA ARG A 234 -13.68 -5.06 14.47
C ARG A 234 -12.50 -5.67 15.25
N ASN A 235 -12.64 -6.91 15.68
CA ASN A 235 -11.63 -7.68 16.43
C ASN A 235 -11.00 -8.81 15.59
N TRP A 236 -10.97 -8.69 14.26
CA TRP A 236 -10.47 -9.73 13.36
C TRP A 236 -9.02 -10.16 13.64
N THR A 237 -8.23 -9.30 14.29
CA THR A 237 -6.87 -9.62 14.73
C THR A 237 -6.84 -10.55 15.95
N GLU A 238 -7.88 -10.53 16.78
CA GLU A 238 -7.99 -11.33 18.01
C GLU A 238 -8.63 -12.69 17.78
N ILE A 239 -9.37 -12.85 16.68
CA ILE A 239 -10.00 -14.12 16.33
C ILE A 239 -8.89 -15.09 15.87
N GLU A 240 -8.62 -16.14 16.66
CA GLU A 240 -7.95 -17.32 16.13
C GLU A 240 -8.98 -18.07 15.27
N PRO A 241 -8.65 -18.50 14.04
CA PRO A 241 -9.58 -19.34 13.30
C PRO A 241 -9.88 -20.58 14.13
N GLU A 242 -11.16 -20.84 14.44
CA GLU A 242 -11.54 -22.14 14.99
C GLU A 242 -11.04 -23.19 14.00
N PRO A 243 -10.31 -24.23 14.45
CA PRO A 243 -10.00 -25.33 13.56
C PRO A 243 -11.33 -25.94 13.12
N GLU A 244 -11.65 -25.85 11.82
CA GLU A 244 -12.81 -26.51 11.25
C GLU A 244 -12.83 -27.96 11.77
N SER A 245 -13.82 -28.29 12.58
CA SER A 245 -14.08 -29.69 12.89
C SER A 245 -14.47 -30.34 11.58
N LYS A 246 -13.56 -31.12 11.00
CA LYS A 246 -13.93 -32.07 9.95
C LYS A 246 -14.97 -33.00 10.56
N SER A 247 -16.24 -32.74 10.28
CA SER A 247 -17.25 -33.78 10.43
C SER A 247 -16.90 -34.84 9.39
N GLU A 248 -16.32 -35.95 9.84
CA GLU A 248 -16.27 -37.16 9.04
C GLU A 248 -17.71 -37.48 8.61
N PRO A 249 -18.00 -37.72 7.32
CA PRO A 249 -19.27 -38.27 6.94
C PRO A 249 -19.36 -39.69 7.50
N ASP A 250 -20.45 -39.98 8.22
CA ASP A 250 -20.78 -41.29 8.72
C ASP A 250 -20.60 -42.35 7.62
N VAL A 251 -19.74 -43.33 7.89
CA VAL A 251 -19.61 -44.53 7.06
C VAL A 251 -20.92 -45.30 7.17
N GLU A 252 -21.83 -45.05 6.24
CA GLU A 252 -23.04 -45.85 6.08
C GLU A 252 -22.60 -47.28 5.68
N ALA A 253 -22.88 -48.22 6.58
CA ALA A 253 -22.45 -49.60 6.46
C ALA A 253 -22.96 -50.23 5.15
N ALA A 254 -22.04 -50.84 4.40
CA ALA A 254 -22.37 -51.62 3.21
C ALA A 254 -23.41 -52.72 3.56
N PRO A 255 -24.47 -52.91 2.75
CA PRO A 255 -25.44 -53.95 2.99
C PRO A 255 -24.78 -55.34 2.83
N LYS A 256 -25.07 -56.22 3.80
CA LYS A 256 -24.58 -57.61 3.85
C LYS A 256 -24.98 -58.36 2.56
N PRO A 257 -24.09 -59.21 2.00
CA PRO A 257 -24.45 -60.05 0.87
C PRO A 257 -25.51 -61.09 1.26
N GLU A 258 -26.50 -61.27 0.39
CA GLU A 258 -27.54 -62.30 0.53
C GLU A 258 -26.92 -63.72 0.47
N PRO A 259 -27.43 -64.69 1.24
CA PRO A 259 -26.92 -66.05 1.22
C PRO A 259 -27.34 -66.76 -0.06
N GLN A 260 -26.37 -67.27 -0.82
CA GLN A 260 -26.63 -68.22 -1.90
C GLN A 260 -27.15 -69.55 -1.34
N PRO A 261 -28.24 -70.12 -1.87
CA PRO A 261 -28.58 -71.51 -1.60
C PRO A 261 -27.60 -72.42 -2.36
N GLY A 262 -26.83 -73.20 -1.59
CA GLY A 262 -26.03 -74.32 -2.07
C GLY A 262 -26.87 -75.57 -2.41
N PRO A 263 -26.23 -76.60 -2.97
CA PRO A 263 -26.84 -77.52 -3.92
C PRO A 263 -27.44 -78.78 -3.28
N ASP A 264 -28.48 -79.31 -3.92
CA ASP A 264 -28.84 -80.74 -3.95
C ASP A 264 -29.84 -80.90 -5.11
N GLY A 265 -29.75 -81.83 -6.06
CA GLY A 265 -29.04 -83.10 -6.09
C GLY A 265 -30.05 -84.25 -6.21
N GLY A 266 -30.36 -84.69 -7.44
CA GLY A 266 -31.02 -85.98 -7.75
C GLY A 266 -32.50 -86.10 -7.35
N GLU A 267 -33.35 -86.99 -7.87
CA GLU A 267 -33.30 -88.12 -8.81
C GLU A 267 -34.77 -88.43 -9.21
N THR A 268 -34.98 -88.94 -10.44
CA THR A 268 -35.91 -90.00 -10.91
C THR A 268 -36.44 -89.71 -12.30
#